data_AF-A0A5M4DCD0-F1
#
_entry.id   AF-A0A5M4DCD0-F1
#
_cell.length_a   1.000
_cell.length_b   1.000
_cell.length_c   1.000
_cell.angle_alpha   90.00
_cell.angle_beta   90.00
_cell.angle_gamma   90.00
#
_symmetry.space_group_name_H-M   'P 1'
#
loop_
_entity.id
_entity.type
_entity.pdbx_description
1 polymer ?
#
loop_
_entity_poly.entity_id
_entity_poly.type
_entity_poly.pdbx_seq_one_letter_code
_entity_poly.pdbx_strand_id
1 'polypeptide(L)'
;MSLNNGGTLAVNGGAIDAGTQIAVNLAGAKPYALTVRNATIKGADALRLAGDGTSSFDLGTLAAPTKPTRCAMRFWRRAGREDAFRAISAEALRPMSSLRTSSTLRRRRARSDVPPLMKCITLVGLDWLGEPGEGSILDPMPPTLEVVASRSAAFRLAPLRPECDLRPPLLGLAGFTQRLAEGPLRVAAFEAHTPPKSVPLCLDLLSLEDGGITTPPHVTPELGSKVIELAERLQTPKLRLIEGERAHHAALWLEGSLDLSLRTPDEAIERGLRPSLPEGDGEPMLRRFIDDSINLLGEQEFNLRRMDEGLAPVNLIWPWGQGFPPVIPNLALQRGTPCHVLSPALGLRGLSKMCGYTHGPTSGTNAGLSPPFGEWLKAHDSHPNTLIVDDSISSCRKAGRIEESRWIIREFDEAFLEALMKMREDDPFRLTLLCPITLGSGEFGGLGLVYESHWSSRNVVPFSEEGMSEVRLPIQSLAESIERSLSCTPISATLFSHPS
;
A
#
# COMPACT_ATOMS: atom_id res chain seq x y z
N MET A 1 -35.22 7.26 -27.62
CA MET A 1 -36.07 7.87 -26.57
C MET A 1 -35.25 8.98 -25.92
N SER A 2 -35.73 10.23 -25.91
CA SER A 2 -35.09 11.32 -25.16
C SER A 2 -35.67 11.40 -23.75
N LEU A 3 -34.84 11.73 -22.76
CA LEU A 3 -35.26 11.94 -21.37
C LEU A 3 -34.63 13.25 -20.86
N ASN A 4 -35.47 14.15 -20.35
CA ASN A 4 -35.07 15.34 -19.60
C ASN A 4 -34.99 15.01 -18.09
N ASN A 5 -34.13 15.77 -17.41
CA ASN A 5 -33.76 15.73 -15.98
C ASN A 5 -34.69 14.96 -15.04
N GLY A 6 -34.14 13.93 -14.39
CA GLY A 6 -34.78 13.20 -13.28
C GLY A 6 -35.57 11.93 -13.65
N GLY A 7 -35.25 11.27 -14.77
CA GLY A 7 -35.99 10.11 -15.26
C GLY A 7 -35.71 8.79 -14.52
N THR A 8 -36.79 8.11 -14.09
CA THR A 8 -36.77 6.69 -13.68
C THR A 8 -36.87 5.82 -14.94
N LEU A 9 -36.01 4.81 -15.09
CA LEU A 9 -36.10 3.88 -16.22
C LEU A 9 -37.17 2.82 -15.92
N ALA A 10 -38.34 2.93 -16.55
CA ALA A 10 -39.35 1.88 -16.53
C ALA A 10 -39.08 0.90 -17.68
N VAL A 11 -38.57 -0.29 -17.36
CA VAL A 11 -38.46 -1.38 -18.34
C VAL A 11 -39.79 -2.15 -18.29
N ASN A 12 -40.61 -2.02 -19.33
CA ASN A 12 -41.81 -2.84 -19.48
C ASN A 12 -41.40 -4.30 -19.71
N GLY A 13 -41.99 -5.21 -18.94
CA GLY A 13 -41.60 -6.61 -18.80
C GLY A 13 -41.31 -7.32 -20.12
N GLY A 14 -40.03 -7.60 -20.35
CA GLY A 14 -39.49 -8.47 -21.38
C GLY A 14 -38.10 -8.93 -20.94
N ALA A 15 -37.76 -10.19 -21.22
CA ALA A 15 -36.42 -10.72 -20.93
C ALA A 15 -35.37 -9.97 -21.75
N ILE A 16 -34.28 -9.54 -21.12
CA ILE A 16 -33.12 -8.94 -21.80
C ILE A 16 -31.99 -9.96 -21.75
N ASP A 17 -31.51 -10.37 -22.92
CA ASP A 17 -30.44 -11.37 -23.03
C ASP A 17 -29.09 -10.82 -22.53
N ALA A 18 -28.30 -11.71 -21.91
CA ALA A 18 -26.94 -11.39 -21.47
C ALA A 18 -26.08 -10.94 -22.66
N GLY A 19 -25.34 -9.84 -22.50
CA GLY A 19 -24.52 -9.25 -23.57
C GLY A 19 -25.18 -8.12 -24.35
N THR A 20 -26.45 -7.78 -24.08
CA THR A 20 -27.10 -6.62 -24.69
C THR A 20 -26.41 -5.32 -24.25
N GLN A 21 -25.99 -4.50 -25.22
CA GLN A 21 -25.43 -3.18 -24.97
C GLN A 21 -26.51 -2.11 -25.01
N ILE A 22 -26.61 -1.31 -23.93
CA ILE A 22 -27.57 -0.21 -23.85
C ILE A 22 -26.78 1.11 -23.89
N ALA A 23 -27.09 1.93 -24.90
CA ALA A 23 -26.53 3.27 -25.03
C ALA A 23 -27.36 4.25 -24.20
N VAL A 24 -26.72 4.91 -23.23
CA VAL A 24 -27.36 5.94 -22.40
C VAL A 24 -26.77 7.30 -22.77
N ASN A 25 -27.61 8.18 -23.30
CA ASN A 25 -27.23 9.56 -23.60
C ASN A 25 -27.66 10.45 -22.44
N LEU A 26 -26.68 10.97 -21.70
CA LEU A 26 -26.88 12.04 -20.73
C LEU A 26 -26.45 13.35 -21.39
N ALA A 27 -27.36 14.33 -21.43
CA ALA A 27 -27.08 15.62 -22.05
C ALA A 27 -25.86 16.28 -21.36
N GLY A 28 -24.78 16.50 -22.11
CA GLY A 28 -23.56 17.15 -21.64
C GLY A 28 -22.36 16.23 -21.34
N ALA A 29 -22.45 14.91 -21.55
CA ALA A 29 -21.32 13.99 -21.40
C ALA A 29 -21.11 13.10 -22.66
N LYS A 30 -19.89 12.59 -22.86
CA LYS A 30 -19.59 11.60 -23.92
C LYS A 30 -20.46 10.35 -23.74
N PRO A 31 -20.95 9.70 -24.82
CA PRO A 31 -21.77 8.50 -24.69
C PRO A 31 -20.96 7.33 -24.11
N TYR A 32 -21.56 6.57 -23.19
CA TYR A 32 -20.97 5.36 -22.61
C TYR A 32 -21.87 4.15 -22.87
N ALA A 33 -21.27 2.98 -23.06
CA ALA A 33 -21.96 1.72 -23.28
C ALA A 33 -21.93 0.86 -22.00
N LEU A 34 -23.11 0.44 -21.52
CA LEU A 34 -23.24 -0.53 -20.43
C LEU A 34 -23.49 -1.92 -21.02
N THR A 35 -22.75 -2.92 -20.53
CA THR A 35 -22.93 -4.34 -20.90
C THR A 35 -23.53 -5.09 -19.72
N VAL A 36 -24.74 -5.65 -19.90
CA VAL A 36 -25.40 -6.43 -18.85
C VAL A 36 -24.75 -7.82 -18.75
N ARG A 37 -24.12 -8.12 -17.62
CA ARG A 37 -23.36 -9.37 -17.42
C ARG A 37 -24.16 -10.54 -16.82
N ASN A 38 -25.24 -10.29 -16.09
CA ASN A 38 -26.25 -11.29 -15.69
C ASN A 38 -27.41 -10.59 -14.95
N ALA A 39 -28.64 -10.65 -15.48
CA ALA A 39 -29.82 -10.17 -14.75
C ALA A 39 -31.06 -11.00 -15.11
N THR A 40 -31.73 -11.54 -14.09
CA THR A 40 -33.11 -12.03 -14.22
C THR A 40 -33.98 -11.10 -13.36
N ILE A 41 -34.65 -10.14 -13.98
CA ILE A 41 -35.56 -9.22 -13.27
C ILE A 41 -36.95 -9.89 -13.28
N LYS A 42 -37.46 -10.27 -12.10
CA LYS A 42 -38.83 -10.76 -11.93
C LYS A 42 -39.66 -9.70 -11.20
N GLY A 43 -40.66 -9.15 -11.89
CA GLY A 43 -41.60 -8.19 -11.30
C GLY A 43 -41.22 -6.73 -11.58
N ALA A 44 -42.22 -5.86 -11.49
CA ALA A 44 -42.12 -4.43 -11.81
C ALA A 44 -41.35 -3.67 -10.71
N ASP A 45 -40.03 -3.85 -10.66
CA ASP A 45 -39.15 -3.10 -9.76
C ASP A 45 -38.49 -1.93 -10.52
N ALA A 46 -38.76 -0.71 -10.05
CA ALA A 46 -38.20 0.51 -10.63
C ALA A 46 -36.76 0.75 -10.14
N LEU A 47 -35.80 0.77 -11.06
CA LEU A 47 -34.41 1.15 -10.77
C LEU A 47 -34.30 2.69 -10.62
N ARG A 48 -33.94 3.16 -9.43
CA ARG A 48 -33.52 4.56 -9.21
C ARG A 48 -32.00 4.62 -9.10
N LEU A 49 -31.38 5.24 -10.10
CA LEU A 49 -29.97 5.63 -10.05
C LEU A 49 -29.88 7.02 -9.41
N ALA A 50 -29.29 7.12 -8.21
CA ALA A 50 -28.81 8.38 -7.66
C ALA A 50 -27.30 8.40 -7.89
N GLY A 51 -26.83 9.31 -8.74
CA GLY A 51 -25.41 9.42 -9.08
C GLY A 51 -24.80 10.67 -8.47
N ASP A 52 -23.67 10.49 -7.78
CA ASP A 52 -22.52 11.37 -7.85
C ASP A 52 -21.32 10.46 -8.21
N GLY A 53 -20.63 10.78 -9.30
CA GLY A 53 -19.30 10.32 -9.73
C GLY A 53 -18.82 8.89 -9.43
N THR A 54 -18.66 8.10 -10.50
CA THR A 54 -17.69 6.98 -10.68
C THR A 54 -17.74 5.80 -9.71
N SER A 55 -18.43 4.73 -10.09
CA SER A 55 -18.08 3.35 -9.70
C SER A 55 -18.89 2.32 -10.52
N SER A 56 -18.25 1.22 -10.91
CA SER A 56 -18.89 0.01 -11.45
C SER A 56 -19.56 -0.75 -10.31
N PHE A 57 -20.85 -1.08 -10.44
CA PHE A 57 -21.59 -1.81 -9.40
C PHE A 57 -21.83 -3.28 -9.78
N ASP A 58 -21.60 -4.17 -8.81
CA ASP A 58 -21.95 -5.59 -8.86
C ASP A 58 -23.22 -5.81 -8.02
N LEU A 59 -24.28 -6.36 -8.62
CA LEU A 59 -25.60 -6.51 -7.97
C LEU A 59 -25.73 -7.90 -7.33
N GLY A 60 -25.36 -7.99 -6.05
CA GLY A 60 -25.64 -9.14 -5.18
C GLY A 60 -26.78 -8.87 -4.19
N THR A 61 -27.81 -9.72 -4.23
CA THR A 61 -28.93 -9.95 -3.29
C THR A 61 -29.03 -9.04 -2.04
N LEU A 62 -29.94 -8.06 -2.05
CA LEU A 62 -30.25 -7.21 -0.89
C LEU A 62 -31.31 -7.86 0.02
N ALA A 63 -30.91 -8.31 1.21
CA ALA A 63 -31.81 -8.59 2.34
C ALA A 63 -32.02 -7.32 3.17
N ALA A 64 -33.28 -7.04 3.57
CA ALA A 64 -33.70 -5.78 4.19
C ALA A 64 -33.06 -5.49 5.56
N PRO A 65 -32.69 -4.23 5.88
CA PRO A 65 -32.16 -3.87 7.18
C PRO A 65 -33.27 -3.61 8.22
N THR A 66 -33.16 -4.25 9.38
CA THR A 66 -33.95 -3.97 10.58
C THR A 66 -33.39 -2.79 11.37
N LYS A 67 -34.22 -1.74 11.55
CA LYS A 67 -34.12 -0.53 12.41
C LYS A 67 -33.34 0.69 11.86
N PRO A 68 -33.89 1.92 11.98
CA PRO A 68 -33.30 3.12 11.38
C PRO A 68 -32.35 3.86 12.34
N THR A 69 -31.19 4.29 11.83
CA THR A 69 -30.26 5.21 12.50
C THR A 69 -30.58 6.68 12.18
N ARG A 70 -30.30 7.57 13.15
CA ARG A 70 -30.68 9.00 13.22
C ARG A 70 -30.18 9.92 12.10
N CYS A 71 -29.49 9.44 11.06
CA CYS A 71 -29.01 10.26 9.94
C CYS A 71 -30.01 10.42 8.78
N ALA A 72 -31.08 9.61 8.70
CA ALA A 72 -32.06 9.70 7.62
C ALA A 72 -33.12 10.82 7.78
N MET A 73 -33.10 11.56 8.89
CA MET A 73 -34.17 12.53 9.23
C MET A 73 -33.97 13.97 8.71
N ARG A 74 -32.84 14.29 8.06
CA ARG A 74 -32.59 15.65 7.54
C ARG A 74 -32.76 15.84 6.03
N PHE A 75 -32.99 14.77 5.27
CA PHE A 75 -33.16 14.86 3.81
C PHE A 75 -34.62 14.78 3.33
N TRP A 76 -35.56 14.40 4.20
CA TRP A 76 -36.97 14.12 3.84
C TRP A 76 -37.97 15.22 4.24
N ARG A 77 -37.54 16.48 4.29
CA ARG A 77 -38.40 17.65 4.54
C ARG A 77 -38.55 18.61 3.35
N ARG A 78 -38.16 18.19 2.13
CA ARG A 78 -38.21 19.06 0.93
C ARG A 78 -38.91 18.47 -0.30
N ALA A 79 -39.62 17.36 -0.17
CA ALA A 79 -40.44 16.80 -1.24
C ALA A 79 -41.87 16.62 -0.74
N GLY A 80 -42.67 17.68 -0.83
CA GLY A 80 -44.07 17.69 -0.40
C GLY A 80 -44.94 16.78 -1.25
N ARG A 81 -45.18 15.56 -0.76
CA ARG A 81 -46.29 14.68 -1.16
C ARG A 81 -46.80 13.93 0.06
N GLU A 82 -47.84 14.48 0.68
CA GLU A 82 -48.74 13.75 1.56
C GLU A 82 -49.58 12.77 0.72
N ASP A 83 -50.07 11.70 1.35
CA ASP A 83 -50.99 10.67 0.81
C ASP A 83 -50.38 9.45 0.10
N ALA A 84 -49.53 8.71 0.83
CA ALA A 84 -49.36 7.26 0.63
C ALA A 84 -48.74 6.57 1.86
N PHE A 85 -49.35 6.74 3.04
CA PHE A 85 -48.95 5.97 4.25
C PHE A 85 -50.15 5.71 5.18
N ARG A 86 -51.27 5.27 4.60
CA ARG A 86 -52.45 4.76 5.33
C ARG A 86 -52.99 3.50 4.66
N ALA A 87 -52.20 2.45 4.72
CA ALA A 87 -52.64 1.06 4.63
C ALA A 87 -51.46 0.22 5.13
N ILE A 88 -51.72 -0.88 5.83
CA ILE A 88 -50.72 -1.67 6.57
C ILE A 88 -50.33 -1.03 7.92
N SER A 89 -51.35 -0.81 8.75
CA SER A 89 -51.23 -0.79 10.21
C SER A 89 -52.61 -1.07 10.80
N ALA A 90 -53.02 -2.34 10.87
CA ALA A 90 -54.10 -2.82 11.74
C ALA A 90 -54.28 -4.33 11.58
N GLU A 91 -53.38 -5.15 12.15
CA GLU A 91 -53.75 -6.40 12.85
C GLU A 91 -52.48 -7.10 13.34
N ALA A 92 -52.60 -7.72 14.52
CA ALA A 92 -51.62 -8.58 15.18
C ALA A 92 -50.45 -7.93 15.96
N LEU A 93 -50.77 -7.14 16.99
CA LEU A 93 -49.94 -7.08 18.21
C LEU A 93 -50.84 -7.06 19.46
N ARG A 94 -51.06 -8.25 20.05
CA ARG A 94 -51.44 -8.40 21.47
C ARG A 94 -50.16 -8.60 22.29
N PRO A 95 -49.99 -7.99 23.47
CA PRO A 95 -48.84 -8.22 24.32
C PRO A 95 -49.08 -9.46 25.19
N MET A 96 -48.14 -10.42 25.19
CA MET A 96 -47.98 -11.33 26.32
C MET A 96 -46.63 -11.05 26.98
N SER A 97 -46.74 -10.74 28.27
CA SER A 97 -45.69 -10.54 29.24
C SER A 97 -45.08 -11.87 29.69
N SER A 98 -43.87 -11.73 30.27
CA SER A 98 -43.13 -12.73 31.06
C SER A 98 -42.41 -13.84 30.29
N LEU A 99 -41.09 -13.70 30.18
CA LEU A 99 -40.10 -14.72 30.52
C LEU A 99 -38.71 -14.08 30.54
N ARG A 100 -38.12 -13.98 31.74
CA ARG A 100 -36.69 -13.76 31.94
C ARG A 100 -35.97 -15.06 31.60
N THR A 101 -34.89 -15.02 30.82
CA THR A 101 -33.69 -15.84 31.01
C THR A 101 -32.56 -15.45 30.03
N SER A 102 -31.39 -15.16 30.61
CA SER A 102 -30.02 -15.19 30.07
C SER A 102 -29.79 -15.08 28.56
N SER A 103 -29.24 -13.95 28.11
CA SER A 103 -28.68 -13.79 26.77
C SER A 103 -27.16 -13.95 26.76
N THR A 104 -26.68 -15.18 26.51
CA THR A 104 -25.38 -15.44 25.87
C THR A 104 -25.66 -15.94 24.46
N LEU A 105 -26.06 -15.03 23.56
CA LEU A 105 -26.22 -15.32 22.14
C LEU A 105 -24.91 -15.00 21.41
N ARG A 106 -24.01 -15.98 21.40
CA ARG A 106 -22.86 -16.06 20.49
C ARG A 106 -23.44 -16.12 19.07
N ARG A 107 -23.21 -15.10 18.24
CA ARG A 107 -23.64 -15.07 16.84
C ARG A 107 -23.00 -16.25 16.08
N ARG A 108 -23.75 -17.34 15.88
CA ARG A 108 -23.37 -18.38 14.90
C ARG A 108 -23.49 -17.78 13.50
N ARG A 109 -22.35 -17.41 12.89
CA ARG A 109 -22.26 -17.24 11.44
C ARG A 109 -22.66 -18.59 10.79
N ALA A 110 -23.54 -18.54 9.80
CA ALA A 110 -23.81 -19.69 8.94
C ALA A 110 -22.47 -20.11 8.29
N ARG A 111 -21.95 -21.27 8.67
CA ARG A 111 -20.74 -21.85 8.05
C ARG A 111 -21.10 -22.28 6.64
N SER A 112 -20.44 -21.71 5.64
CA SER A 112 -20.36 -22.32 4.31
C SER A 112 -19.53 -23.61 4.42
N ASP A 113 -19.92 -24.67 3.70
CA ASP A 113 -19.20 -25.96 3.67
C ASP A 113 -17.82 -25.90 2.97
N VAL A 114 -17.39 -24.73 2.54
CA VAL A 114 -16.02 -24.48 2.07
C VAL A 114 -15.15 -24.14 3.28
N PRO A 115 -14.09 -24.92 3.60
CA PRO A 115 -13.19 -24.57 4.68
C PRO A 115 -12.62 -23.15 4.45
N PRO A 116 -12.60 -22.29 5.47
CA PRO A 116 -12.13 -20.91 5.30
C PRO A 116 -10.69 -20.95 4.77
N LEU A 117 -10.47 -20.27 3.64
CA LEU A 117 -9.15 -20.13 3.04
C LEU A 117 -8.22 -19.49 4.09
N MET A 118 -7.13 -20.18 4.42
CA MET A 118 -6.17 -19.69 5.42
C MET A 118 -5.64 -18.33 4.98
N LYS A 119 -5.82 -17.31 5.81
CA LYS A 119 -5.25 -15.98 5.53
C LYS A 119 -3.79 -15.94 5.96
N CYS A 120 -2.96 -15.30 5.16
CA CYS A 120 -1.53 -15.16 5.42
C CYS A 120 -1.17 -13.69 5.60
N ILE A 121 -0.49 -13.38 6.70
CA ILE A 121 0.13 -12.09 6.93
C ILE A 121 1.63 -12.27 7.14
N THR A 122 2.41 -11.56 6.33
CA THR A 122 3.88 -11.55 6.40
C THR A 122 4.31 -10.14 6.79
N LEU A 123 5.01 -10.00 7.91
CA LEU A 123 5.60 -8.76 8.37
C LEU A 123 7.11 -8.87 8.23
N VAL A 124 7.71 -7.93 7.52
CA VAL A 124 9.15 -7.73 7.45
C VAL A 124 9.50 -6.49 8.26
N GLY A 125 10.06 -6.69 9.45
CA GLY A 125 10.53 -5.61 10.31
C GLY A 125 12.03 -5.39 10.12
N LEU A 126 12.42 -4.37 9.37
CA LEU A 126 13.83 -4.09 9.09
C LEU A 126 14.55 -3.64 10.36
N ASP A 127 15.65 -4.32 10.70
CA ASP A 127 16.51 -4.01 11.85
C ASP A 127 15.79 -4.02 13.21
N TRP A 128 14.72 -4.81 13.33
CA TRP A 128 14.10 -5.08 14.64
C TRP A 128 15.05 -5.78 15.61
N LEU A 129 16.03 -6.52 15.06
CA LEU A 129 17.12 -7.14 15.79
C LEU A 129 18.45 -6.49 15.34
N GLY A 130 19.37 -6.34 16.29
CA GLY A 130 20.77 -6.01 16.00
C GLY A 130 21.62 -7.25 15.77
N GLU A 131 22.94 -7.10 15.83
CA GLU A 131 23.86 -8.24 15.88
C GLU A 131 24.02 -8.80 17.30
N PRO A 132 24.44 -10.08 17.44
CA PRO A 132 24.77 -10.65 18.75
C PRO A 132 25.70 -9.73 19.56
N GLY A 133 25.32 -9.42 20.80
CA GLY A 133 26.06 -8.54 21.69
C GLY A 133 25.66 -7.04 21.67
N GLU A 134 24.85 -6.58 20.73
CA GLU A 134 24.41 -5.17 20.66
C GLU A 134 23.30 -4.81 21.67
N GLY A 135 22.70 -5.83 22.31
CA GLY A 135 21.57 -5.67 23.21
C GLY A 135 20.25 -5.48 22.47
N SER A 136 19.18 -6.07 23.01
CA SER A 136 17.89 -6.11 22.32
C SER A 136 17.04 -4.87 22.58
N ILE A 137 16.39 -4.36 21.53
CA ILE A 137 15.25 -3.45 21.68
C ILE A 137 13.97 -4.20 22.10
N LEU A 138 14.01 -5.53 22.01
CA LEU A 138 12.94 -6.42 22.46
C LEU A 138 13.14 -6.85 23.92
N ASP A 139 14.03 -6.23 24.71
CA ASP A 139 14.21 -6.58 26.13
C ASP A 139 13.66 -5.49 27.06
N PRO A 140 12.64 -5.77 27.91
CA PRO A 140 11.88 -7.03 27.98
C PRO A 140 10.97 -7.23 26.77
N MET A 141 10.75 -8.50 26.39
CA MET A 141 9.93 -8.82 25.21
C MET A 141 8.47 -8.50 25.49
N PRO A 142 7.77 -7.81 24.58
CA PRO A 142 6.34 -7.57 24.74
C PRO A 142 5.55 -8.88 24.87
N PRO A 143 4.48 -8.89 25.69
CA PRO A 143 3.84 -10.12 26.14
C PRO A 143 3.18 -10.91 25.00
N THR A 144 2.55 -10.23 24.04
CA THR A 144 1.90 -10.95 22.92
C THR A 144 2.96 -11.55 21.99
N LEU A 145 4.02 -10.80 21.72
CA LEU A 145 5.16 -11.25 20.93
C LEU A 145 5.88 -12.42 21.57
N GLU A 146 6.04 -12.43 22.90
CA GLU A 146 6.60 -13.56 23.64
C GLU A 146 5.76 -14.84 23.46
N VAL A 147 4.43 -14.72 23.56
CA VAL A 147 3.51 -15.84 23.33
C VAL A 147 3.58 -16.33 21.88
N VAL A 148 3.64 -15.42 20.91
CA VAL A 148 3.77 -15.77 19.49
C VAL A 148 5.12 -16.45 19.25
N ALA A 149 6.22 -15.89 19.73
CA ALA A 149 7.57 -16.41 19.55
C ALA A 149 7.74 -17.81 20.14
N SER A 150 7.22 -18.06 21.35
CA SER A 150 7.26 -19.37 22.01
C SER A 150 6.42 -20.45 21.34
N ARG A 151 5.46 -20.04 20.48
CA ARG A 151 4.54 -20.93 19.74
C ARG A 151 4.83 -21.01 18.24
N SER A 152 5.90 -20.36 17.77
CA SER A 152 6.27 -20.28 16.36
C SER A 152 7.38 -21.27 15.99
N ALA A 153 7.52 -21.59 14.71
CA ALA A 153 8.74 -22.20 14.20
C ALA A 153 9.75 -21.09 13.93
N ALA A 154 10.92 -21.17 14.54
CA ALA A 154 12.01 -20.22 14.33
C ALA A 154 13.01 -20.71 13.28
N PHE A 155 13.64 -19.78 12.59
CA PHE A 155 14.73 -20.05 11.65
C PHE A 155 15.63 -18.81 11.53
N ARG A 156 16.85 -19.01 11.04
CA ARG A 156 17.78 -17.92 10.74
C ARG A 156 17.62 -17.47 9.30
N LEU A 157 17.72 -16.16 9.08
CA LEU A 157 17.80 -15.62 7.73
C LEU A 157 19.24 -15.67 7.24
N ALA A 158 19.41 -15.98 5.96
CA ALA A 158 20.70 -15.87 5.30
C ALA A 158 21.16 -14.40 5.29
N PRO A 159 22.45 -14.11 5.51
CA PRO A 159 22.95 -12.74 5.52
C PRO A 159 22.63 -11.99 4.22
N LEU A 160 22.20 -10.74 4.37
CA LEU A 160 21.94 -9.85 3.26
C LEU A 160 23.25 -9.22 2.82
N ARG A 161 23.45 -9.11 1.51
CA ARG A 161 24.61 -8.43 0.93
C ARG A 161 24.31 -6.95 0.82
N PRO A 162 25.07 -6.05 1.47
CA PRO A 162 24.82 -4.61 1.46
C PRO A 162 24.81 -4.00 0.05
N GLU A 163 25.50 -4.61 -0.90
CA GLU A 163 25.60 -4.14 -2.28
C GLU A 163 24.38 -4.51 -3.13
N CYS A 164 23.54 -5.41 -2.66
CA CYS A 164 22.35 -5.87 -3.37
C CYS A 164 21.14 -5.00 -3.03
N ASP A 165 20.36 -4.67 -4.05
CA ASP A 165 19.06 -4.02 -3.87
C ASP A 165 18.14 -4.93 -3.04
N LEU A 166 17.64 -4.42 -1.92
CA LEU A 166 16.76 -5.17 -1.02
C LEU A 166 15.32 -5.28 -1.51
N ARG A 167 14.88 -4.46 -2.48
CA ARG A 167 13.48 -4.44 -2.92
C ARG A 167 13.03 -5.76 -3.56
N PRO A 168 13.81 -6.41 -4.45
CA PRO A 168 13.44 -7.72 -4.98
C PRO A 168 13.25 -8.80 -3.90
N PRO A 169 14.21 -9.07 -2.99
CA PRO A 169 14.00 -10.09 -1.97
C PRO A 169 12.84 -9.73 -1.03
N LEU A 170 12.57 -8.45 -0.77
CA LEU A 170 11.41 -8.00 0.01
C LEU A 170 10.05 -8.29 -0.63
N LEU A 171 9.98 -8.64 -1.93
CA LEU A 171 8.75 -9.11 -2.59
C LEU A 171 8.74 -10.62 -2.85
N GLY A 172 9.78 -11.32 -2.38
CA GLY A 172 10.00 -12.73 -2.68
C GLY A 172 10.46 -12.97 -4.12
N LEU A 173 11.16 -12.03 -4.75
CA LEU A 173 11.81 -12.24 -6.04
C LEU A 173 13.20 -12.86 -5.84
N ALA A 174 13.24 -14.18 -5.64
CA ALA A 174 14.50 -14.91 -5.51
C ALA A 174 15.30 -14.87 -6.83
N GLY A 175 16.61 -14.61 -6.74
CA GLY A 175 17.52 -14.64 -7.89
C GLY A 175 17.35 -13.49 -8.89
N PHE A 176 16.67 -12.41 -8.53
CA PHE A 176 16.56 -11.23 -9.38
C PHE A 176 17.90 -10.48 -9.46
N THR A 177 18.46 -10.36 -10.67
CA THR A 177 19.81 -9.79 -10.88
C THR A 177 19.82 -8.50 -11.70
N GLN A 178 18.70 -8.11 -12.31
CA GLN A 178 18.63 -6.88 -13.09
C GLN A 178 18.76 -5.67 -12.16
N ARG A 179 19.49 -4.64 -12.61
CA ARG A 179 19.55 -3.37 -11.87
C ARG A 179 18.21 -2.67 -11.98
N LEU A 180 17.66 -2.26 -10.84
CA LEU A 180 16.47 -1.42 -10.79
C LEU A 180 16.89 0.06 -10.86
N ALA A 181 16.27 0.79 -11.77
CA ALA A 181 16.36 2.24 -11.82
C ALA A 181 15.13 2.87 -11.13
N GLU A 182 15.32 4.00 -10.45
CA GLU A 182 14.26 4.63 -9.68
C GLU A 182 13.14 5.19 -10.57
N GLY A 183 13.47 5.76 -11.72
CA GLY A 183 12.50 6.37 -12.64
C GLY A 183 11.40 5.39 -13.05
N PRO A 184 11.72 4.20 -13.59
CA PRO A 184 10.70 3.21 -13.93
C PRO A 184 9.85 2.76 -12.75
N LEU A 185 10.46 2.58 -11.57
CA LEU A 185 9.73 2.24 -10.35
C LEU A 185 8.80 3.37 -9.93
N ARG A 186 9.25 4.62 -10.01
CA ARG A 186 8.46 5.81 -9.66
C ARG A 186 7.25 5.96 -10.57
N VAL A 187 7.44 5.81 -11.88
CA VAL A 187 6.34 5.85 -12.87
C VAL A 187 5.35 4.72 -12.62
N ALA A 188 5.83 3.50 -12.32
CA ALA A 188 4.97 2.38 -11.97
C ALA A 188 4.21 2.60 -10.64
N ALA A 189 4.83 3.26 -9.66
CA ALA A 189 4.20 3.57 -8.37
C ALA A 189 3.00 4.51 -8.54
N PHE A 190 3.09 5.43 -9.50
CA PHE A 190 2.00 6.34 -9.89
C PHE A 190 1.07 5.76 -10.95
N GLU A 191 1.24 4.48 -11.30
CA GLU A 191 0.40 3.75 -12.25
C GLU A 191 0.29 4.43 -13.62
N ALA A 192 1.34 5.18 -14.00
CA ALA A 192 1.38 5.90 -15.25
C ALA A 192 1.88 4.99 -16.39
N HIS A 193 1.27 5.16 -17.56
CA HIS A 193 1.67 4.42 -18.76
C HIS A 193 3.04 4.89 -19.25
N THR A 194 3.94 3.93 -19.51
CA THR A 194 5.27 4.19 -20.07
C THR A 194 5.28 3.81 -21.55
N PRO A 195 5.30 4.77 -22.49
CA PRO A 195 5.41 4.47 -23.91
C PRO A 195 6.70 3.73 -24.24
N PRO A 196 6.74 2.91 -25.30
CA PRO A 196 7.97 2.27 -25.76
C PRO A 196 9.06 3.31 -26.05
N LYS A 197 10.33 2.96 -25.80
CA LYS A 197 11.51 3.82 -25.99
C LYS A 197 11.49 5.13 -25.19
N SER A 198 10.67 5.22 -24.14
CA SER A 198 10.79 6.31 -23.17
C SER A 198 11.76 5.93 -22.04
N VAL A 199 12.43 6.93 -21.51
CA VAL A 199 13.26 6.84 -20.30
C VAL A 199 12.48 7.52 -19.16
N PRO A 200 11.84 6.73 -18.28
CA PRO A 200 11.32 7.24 -17.02
C PRO A 200 12.38 7.93 -16.16
N LEU A 201 11.98 9.05 -15.54
CA LEU A 201 12.77 9.84 -14.61
C LEU A 201 11.98 10.05 -13.32
N CYS A 202 12.64 10.06 -12.18
CA CYS A 202 12.13 10.68 -10.96
C CYS A 202 12.21 12.20 -11.11
N LEU A 203 11.23 12.91 -10.55
CA LEU A 203 11.28 14.35 -10.33
C LEU A 203 11.04 14.62 -8.85
N ASP A 204 12.05 15.10 -8.14
CA ASP A 204 11.88 15.50 -6.74
C ASP A 204 11.90 17.02 -6.59
N LEU A 205 11.01 17.53 -5.75
CA LEU A 205 10.90 18.95 -5.44
C LEU A 205 11.90 19.31 -4.35
N LEU A 206 12.82 20.21 -4.67
CA LEU A 206 13.92 20.68 -3.83
C LEU A 206 13.85 22.20 -3.63
N SER A 207 14.70 22.67 -2.73
CA SER A 207 14.93 24.08 -2.44
C SER A 207 16.30 24.50 -2.94
N LEU A 208 16.37 25.64 -3.62
CA LEU A 208 17.61 26.32 -3.97
C LEU A 208 17.61 27.72 -3.34
N GLU A 209 18.53 27.95 -2.41
CA GLU A 209 18.75 29.23 -1.72
C GLU A 209 20.24 29.51 -1.62
N ASP A 210 20.68 30.72 -1.95
CA ASP A 210 22.10 31.15 -1.89
C ASP A 210 23.09 30.19 -2.58
N GLY A 211 22.62 29.43 -3.58
CA GLY A 211 23.39 28.43 -4.32
C GLY A 211 23.48 27.05 -3.66
N GLY A 212 22.92 26.87 -2.46
CA GLY A 212 22.79 25.60 -1.76
C GLY A 212 21.47 24.90 -2.10
N ILE A 213 21.53 23.56 -2.22
CA ILE A 213 20.35 22.72 -2.44
C ILE A 213 19.96 22.05 -1.12
N THR A 214 18.68 22.07 -0.76
CA THR A 214 18.14 21.38 0.41
C THR A 214 16.79 20.72 0.11
N THR A 215 16.36 19.82 1.00
CA THR A 215 15.02 19.21 0.94
C THR A 215 14.01 20.12 1.65
N PRO A 216 12.96 20.62 0.96
CA PRO A 216 11.98 21.50 1.56
C PRO A 216 11.17 20.75 2.63
N PRO A 217 11.02 21.32 3.84
CA PRO A 217 10.18 20.71 4.85
C PRO A 217 8.70 20.84 4.50
N HIS A 218 7.88 19.88 4.94
CA HIS A 218 6.40 19.97 4.91
C HIS A 218 5.78 20.23 3.53
N VAL A 219 6.24 19.55 2.47
CA VAL A 219 5.53 19.57 1.18
C VAL A 219 4.23 18.77 1.30
N THR A 220 3.10 19.48 1.36
CA THR A 220 1.77 18.84 1.40
C THR A 220 1.39 18.31 0.02
N PRO A 221 0.42 17.36 -0.08
CA PRO A 221 -0.09 16.90 -1.37
C PRO A 221 -0.59 18.05 -2.26
N GLU A 222 -1.26 19.04 -1.68
CA GLU A 222 -1.81 20.19 -2.40
C GLU A 222 -0.71 21.10 -2.94
N LEU A 223 0.35 21.33 -2.15
CA LEU A 223 1.50 22.11 -2.59
C LEU A 223 2.25 21.40 -3.73
N GLY A 224 2.50 20.10 -3.59
CA GLY A 224 3.15 19.29 -4.62
C GLY A 224 2.40 19.29 -5.95
N SER A 225 1.09 19.02 -5.89
CA SER A 225 0.19 19.07 -7.05
C SER A 225 0.26 20.42 -7.75
N LYS A 226 0.18 21.52 -6.99
CA LYS A 226 0.24 22.88 -7.53
C LYS A 226 1.59 23.22 -8.17
N VAL A 227 2.70 22.75 -7.60
CA VAL A 227 4.03 22.94 -8.19
C VAL A 227 4.13 22.24 -9.55
N ILE A 228 3.65 20.99 -9.64
CA ILE A 228 3.66 20.24 -10.90
C ILE A 228 2.70 20.82 -11.93
N GLU A 229 1.51 21.26 -11.52
CA GLU A 229 0.55 21.97 -12.38
C GLU A 229 1.20 23.19 -13.05
N LEU A 230 1.92 24.02 -12.28
CA LEU A 230 2.66 25.15 -12.85
C LEU A 230 3.77 24.68 -13.79
N ALA A 231 4.49 23.61 -13.42
CA ALA A 231 5.57 23.05 -14.20
C ALA A 231 5.11 22.38 -15.51
N GLU A 232 3.81 22.13 -15.72
CA GLU A 232 3.30 21.62 -17.01
C GLU A 232 3.71 22.51 -18.20
N ARG A 233 3.90 23.81 -17.95
CA ARG A 233 4.38 24.79 -18.94
C ARG A 233 5.82 24.53 -19.41
N LEU A 234 6.59 23.76 -18.64
CA LEU A 234 7.95 23.32 -18.95
C LEU A 234 7.99 22.03 -19.76
N GLN A 235 6.83 21.40 -20.01
CA GLN A 235 6.77 20.22 -20.88
C GLN A 235 7.21 20.56 -22.30
N THR A 236 7.85 19.59 -22.94
CA THR A 236 8.26 19.67 -24.34
C THR A 236 7.73 18.46 -25.10
N PRO A 237 7.75 18.42 -26.44
CA PRO A 237 7.40 17.19 -27.17
C PRO A 237 8.14 15.94 -26.70
N LYS A 238 9.33 16.08 -26.10
CA LYS A 238 10.16 14.99 -25.59
C LYS A 238 10.05 14.76 -24.08
N LEU A 239 9.58 15.73 -23.29
CA LEU A 239 9.52 15.62 -21.84
C LEU A 239 8.08 15.81 -21.36
N ARG A 240 7.50 14.76 -20.76
CA ARG A 240 6.15 14.76 -20.19
C ARG A 240 6.24 14.59 -18.68
N LEU A 241 5.56 15.44 -17.91
CA LEU A 241 5.49 15.29 -16.46
C LEU A 241 4.40 14.30 -16.08
N ILE A 242 4.60 13.62 -14.96
CA ILE A 242 3.64 12.74 -14.31
C ILE A 242 3.48 13.25 -12.88
N GLU A 243 2.26 13.68 -12.55
CA GLU A 243 1.91 14.03 -11.18
C GLU A 243 2.02 12.80 -10.27
N GLY A 244 2.93 12.87 -9.31
CA GLY A 244 3.03 11.95 -8.18
C GLY A 244 2.42 12.47 -6.88
N GLU A 245 3.11 12.26 -5.76
CA GLU A 245 2.65 12.61 -4.42
C GLU A 245 3.64 13.52 -3.68
N ARG A 246 3.12 14.59 -3.05
CA ARG A 246 3.91 15.52 -2.23
C ARG A 246 5.12 16.07 -2.99
N ALA A 247 6.34 15.79 -2.55
CA ALA A 247 7.57 16.24 -3.20
C ALA A 247 8.08 15.28 -4.29
N HIS A 248 7.39 14.15 -4.50
CA HIS A 248 7.87 13.05 -5.34
C HIS A 248 6.97 12.90 -6.56
N HIS A 249 7.51 13.20 -7.73
CA HIS A 249 6.82 13.10 -9.01
C HIS A 249 7.69 12.32 -10.01
N ALA A 250 7.27 12.27 -11.27
CA ALA A 250 8.02 11.59 -12.31
C ALA A 250 7.93 12.34 -13.64
N ALA A 251 8.76 11.94 -14.59
CA ALA A 251 8.65 12.35 -15.98
C ALA A 251 8.95 11.20 -16.92
N LEU A 252 8.47 11.34 -18.15
CA LEU A 252 8.82 10.49 -19.28
C LEU A 252 9.64 11.31 -20.27
N TRP A 253 10.87 10.89 -20.48
CA TRP A 253 11.70 11.40 -21.57
C TRP A 253 11.52 10.49 -22.79
N LEU A 254 10.69 10.93 -23.74
CA LEU A 254 10.38 10.20 -24.98
C LEU A 254 11.60 10.18 -25.89
N GLU A 255 11.93 8.97 -26.38
CA GLU A 255 13.15 8.72 -27.17
C GLU A 255 14.42 9.17 -26.44
N GLY A 256 14.43 9.00 -25.11
CA GLY A 256 15.56 9.32 -24.26
C GLY A 256 16.72 8.34 -24.41
N SER A 257 17.87 8.75 -23.88
CA SER A 257 19.11 7.95 -23.86
C SER A 257 19.49 7.59 -22.42
N LEU A 258 20.18 6.46 -22.24
CA LEU A 258 20.83 6.14 -20.97
C LEU A 258 22.27 6.63 -20.90
N ASP A 259 22.81 7.18 -22.00
CA ASP A 259 24.11 7.85 -22.05
C ASP A 259 24.00 9.28 -21.48
N LEU A 260 23.35 9.37 -20.32
CA LEU A 260 23.07 10.57 -19.55
C LEU A 260 23.40 10.27 -18.10
N SER A 261 24.16 11.16 -17.46
CA SER A 261 24.45 11.13 -16.03
C SER A 261 23.56 12.12 -15.30
N LEU A 262 22.82 11.62 -14.30
CA LEU A 262 22.01 12.42 -13.38
C LEU A 262 22.39 12.04 -11.95
N ARG A 263 22.43 13.04 -11.08
CA ARG A 263 22.71 12.88 -9.65
C ARG A 263 21.43 12.68 -8.86
N THR A 264 21.49 11.87 -7.81
CA THR A 264 20.37 11.77 -6.86
C THR A 264 20.17 13.11 -6.13
N PRO A 265 19.00 13.35 -5.52
CA PRO A 265 18.79 14.52 -4.67
C PRO A 265 19.85 14.65 -3.58
N ASP A 266 20.20 13.55 -2.89
CA ASP A 266 21.21 13.58 -1.83
C ASP A 266 22.59 13.97 -2.36
N GLU A 267 23.01 13.41 -3.51
CA GLU A 267 24.26 13.82 -4.16
C GLU A 267 24.24 15.31 -4.57
N ALA A 268 23.10 15.81 -5.02
CA ALA A 268 22.93 17.21 -5.42
C ALA A 268 22.96 18.16 -4.21
N ILE A 269 22.39 17.74 -3.08
CA ILE A 269 22.45 18.46 -1.79
C ILE A 269 23.90 18.54 -1.31
N GLU A 270 24.63 17.43 -1.34
CA GLU A 270 26.03 17.37 -0.87
C GLU A 270 26.99 18.19 -1.73
N ARG A 271 26.83 18.15 -3.05
CA ARG A 271 27.77 18.75 -4.01
C ARG A 271 27.37 20.18 -4.43
N GLY A 272 26.09 20.53 -4.24
CA GLY A 272 25.50 21.76 -4.76
C GLY A 272 25.10 21.68 -6.24
N LEU A 273 24.50 22.75 -6.75
CA LEU A 273 23.85 22.77 -8.06
C LEU A 273 24.81 22.50 -9.23
N ARG A 274 25.82 23.36 -9.41
CA ARG A 274 26.71 23.35 -10.59
C ARG A 274 27.40 21.99 -10.85
N PRO A 275 28.05 21.34 -9.87
CA PRO A 275 28.71 20.04 -10.09
C PRO A 275 27.74 18.86 -10.22
N SER A 276 26.44 19.09 -10.03
CA SER A 276 25.40 18.05 -10.07
C SER A 276 24.51 18.14 -11.31
N LEU A 277 24.71 19.15 -12.16
CA LEU A 277 23.91 19.34 -13.37
C LEU A 277 24.02 18.12 -14.32
N PRO A 278 22.95 17.81 -15.07
CA PRO A 278 22.94 16.70 -16.03
C PRO A 278 24.11 16.73 -17.02
N GLU A 279 24.72 15.58 -17.33
CA GLU A 279 25.83 15.49 -18.28
C GLU A 279 25.59 14.38 -19.31
N GLY A 280 25.85 14.66 -20.59
CA GLY A 280 25.72 13.68 -21.69
C GLY A 280 24.51 13.91 -22.59
N ASP A 281 23.93 12.84 -23.12
CA ASP A 281 22.84 12.92 -24.09
C ASP A 281 21.61 13.62 -23.51
N GLY A 282 21.10 14.63 -24.21
CA GLY A 282 19.92 15.37 -23.75
C GLY A 282 20.18 16.37 -22.62
N GLU A 283 21.43 16.56 -22.19
CA GLU A 283 21.78 17.53 -21.14
C GLU A 283 21.22 18.95 -21.39
N PRO A 284 21.18 19.52 -22.61
CA PRO A 284 20.75 20.90 -22.77
C PRO A 284 19.26 21.06 -22.48
N MET A 285 18.46 20.02 -22.76
CA MET A 285 17.03 19.99 -22.47
C MET A 285 16.78 19.92 -20.96
N LEU A 286 17.48 19.04 -20.24
CA LEU A 286 17.28 18.84 -18.80
C LEU A 286 17.88 19.98 -17.97
N ARG A 287 19.04 20.52 -18.36
CA ARG A 287 19.61 21.72 -17.72
C ARG A 287 18.66 22.91 -17.86
N ARG A 288 18.14 23.13 -19.08
CA ARG A 288 17.12 24.17 -19.30
C ARG A 288 15.86 23.93 -18.46
N PHE A 289 15.39 22.69 -18.36
CA PHE A 289 14.24 22.36 -17.51
C PHE A 289 14.49 22.71 -16.04
N ILE A 290 15.68 22.38 -15.51
CA ILE A 290 16.09 22.73 -14.14
C ILE A 290 16.12 24.25 -13.95
N ASP A 291 16.80 24.98 -14.84
CA ASP A 291 16.93 26.44 -14.78
C ASP A 291 15.56 27.13 -14.91
N ASP A 292 14.73 26.68 -15.84
CA ASP A 292 13.38 27.21 -16.06
C ASP A 292 12.48 26.91 -14.84
N SER A 293 12.69 25.80 -14.12
CA SER A 293 11.94 25.50 -12.88
C SER A 293 12.23 26.51 -11.77
N ILE A 294 13.50 26.90 -11.60
CA ILE A 294 13.93 27.91 -10.61
C ILE A 294 13.27 29.25 -10.92
N ASN A 295 13.33 29.67 -12.18
CA ASN A 295 12.75 30.95 -12.61
C ASN A 295 11.23 30.96 -12.50
N LEU A 296 10.56 29.87 -12.87
CA LEU A 296 9.11 29.75 -12.84
C LEU A 296 8.56 29.76 -11.41
N LEU A 297 9.24 29.05 -10.49
CA LEU A 297 8.72 28.76 -9.16
C LEU A 297 9.19 29.78 -8.10
N GLY A 298 10.33 30.46 -8.31
CA GLY A 298 10.93 31.34 -7.31
C GLY A 298 9.99 32.46 -6.81
N GLU A 299 9.28 33.12 -7.70
CA GLU A 299 8.40 34.26 -7.38
C GLU A 299 6.93 33.86 -7.11
N GLN A 300 6.64 32.57 -6.97
CA GLN A 300 5.28 32.11 -6.70
C GLN A 300 4.84 32.49 -5.28
N GLU A 301 3.57 32.88 -5.13
CA GLU A 301 3.02 33.37 -3.85
C GLU A 301 3.20 32.34 -2.71
N PHE A 302 3.12 31.04 -2.99
CA PHE A 302 3.36 30.02 -1.96
C PHE A 302 4.82 29.99 -1.50
N ASN A 303 5.79 30.28 -2.37
CA ASN A 303 7.19 30.34 -2.00
C ASN A 303 7.52 31.63 -1.24
N LEU A 304 6.92 32.75 -1.64
CA LEU A 304 7.00 34.00 -0.88
C LEU A 304 6.51 33.82 0.56
N ARG A 305 5.33 33.21 0.74
CA ARG A 305 4.78 32.91 2.07
C ARG A 305 5.66 31.96 2.87
N ARG A 306 6.21 30.93 2.24
CA ARG A 306 7.14 30.00 2.91
C ARG A 306 8.38 30.71 3.42
N MET A 307 8.98 31.58 2.61
CA MET A 307 10.15 32.37 3.01
C MET A 307 9.81 33.36 4.12
N ASP A 308 8.64 34.01 4.09
CA ASP A 308 8.15 34.88 5.18
C ASP A 308 7.98 34.09 6.50
N GLU A 309 7.63 32.81 6.42
CA GLU A 309 7.52 31.87 7.55
C GLU A 309 8.87 31.23 7.95
N GLY A 310 9.98 31.57 7.28
CA GLY A 310 11.30 30.99 7.53
C GLY A 310 11.47 29.54 7.04
N LEU A 311 10.61 29.08 6.14
CA LEU A 311 10.68 27.78 5.50
C LEU A 311 11.35 27.89 4.12
N ALA A 312 12.19 26.89 3.80
CA ALA A 312 12.82 26.82 2.48
C ALA A 312 11.76 26.73 1.35
N PRO A 313 11.97 27.46 0.22
CA PRO A 313 11.05 27.50 -0.91
C PRO A 313 11.07 26.19 -1.69
N VAL A 314 9.99 25.86 -2.37
CA VAL A 314 9.90 24.73 -3.29
C VAL A 314 10.06 25.27 -4.70
N ASN A 315 11.31 25.52 -5.11
CA ASN A 315 11.63 26.23 -6.36
C ASN A 315 12.48 25.42 -7.34
N LEU A 316 12.99 24.26 -6.96
CA LEU A 316 13.86 23.44 -7.81
C LEU A 316 13.18 22.11 -8.12
N ILE A 317 12.98 21.79 -9.41
CA ILE A 317 12.54 20.45 -9.83
C ILE A 317 13.74 19.66 -10.32
N TRP A 318 14.07 18.58 -9.61
CA TRP A 318 15.30 17.82 -9.86
C TRP A 318 15.05 16.48 -10.57
N PRO A 319 15.47 16.33 -11.84
CA PRO A 319 15.36 15.07 -12.58
C PRO A 319 16.50 14.10 -12.25
N TRP A 320 16.16 12.84 -11.98
CA TRP A 320 17.14 11.78 -11.70
C TRP A 320 16.60 10.36 -11.93
N GLY A 321 17.42 9.34 -11.71
CA GLY A 321 16.96 7.94 -11.65
C GLY A 321 16.61 7.33 -13.02
N GLN A 322 17.19 7.86 -14.10
CA GLN A 322 17.01 7.41 -15.47
C GLN A 322 17.24 5.91 -15.62
N GLY A 323 16.34 5.25 -16.35
CA GLY A 323 16.47 3.84 -16.68
C GLY A 323 15.33 3.35 -17.54
N PHE A 324 15.48 2.13 -18.07
CA PHE A 324 14.38 1.43 -18.73
C PHE A 324 13.63 0.53 -17.72
N PRO A 325 12.32 0.32 -17.92
CA PRO A 325 11.58 -0.66 -17.14
C PRO A 325 12.25 -2.05 -17.23
N PRO A 326 12.60 -2.68 -16.10
CA PRO A 326 13.14 -4.04 -16.08
C PRO A 326 12.08 -5.07 -16.48
N VAL A 327 12.53 -6.24 -16.91
CA VAL A 327 11.64 -7.39 -17.13
C VAL A 327 11.37 -8.05 -15.78
N ILE A 328 10.12 -8.01 -15.32
CA ILE A 328 9.70 -8.52 -14.01
C ILE A 328 8.64 -9.62 -14.22
N PRO A 329 8.74 -10.76 -13.50
CA PRO A 329 7.71 -11.79 -13.54
C PRO A 329 6.43 -11.31 -12.86
N ASN A 330 5.28 -11.72 -13.39
CA ASN A 330 4.00 -11.46 -12.73
C ASN A 330 3.79 -12.49 -11.61
N LEU A 331 4.11 -12.08 -10.37
CA LEU A 331 4.01 -12.91 -9.18
C LEU A 331 2.57 -13.30 -8.85
N ALA A 332 1.59 -12.44 -9.15
CA ALA A 332 0.18 -12.78 -8.94
C ALA A 332 -0.27 -13.94 -9.83
N LEU A 333 0.19 -13.97 -11.09
CA LEU A 333 -0.07 -15.09 -12.00
C LEU A 333 0.68 -16.35 -11.59
N GLN A 334 1.95 -16.23 -11.19
CA GLN A 334 2.76 -17.38 -10.76
C GLN A 334 2.23 -18.04 -9.48
N ARG A 335 1.76 -17.24 -8.52
CA ARG A 335 1.32 -17.71 -7.19
C ARG A 335 -0.18 -17.94 -7.09
N GLY A 336 -0.95 -17.61 -8.13
CA GLY A 336 -2.41 -17.80 -8.20
C GLY A 336 -3.24 -16.80 -7.39
N THR A 337 -2.65 -16.14 -6.38
CA THR A 337 -3.32 -15.13 -5.55
C THR A 337 -2.47 -13.86 -5.46
N PRO A 338 -3.01 -12.67 -5.80
CA PRO A 338 -2.29 -11.43 -5.65
C PRO A 338 -2.07 -11.11 -4.17
N CYS A 339 -0.90 -10.57 -3.85
CA CYS A 339 -0.60 -10.04 -2.52
C CYS A 339 -1.01 -8.55 -2.44
N HIS A 340 -1.45 -8.13 -1.26
CA HIS A 340 -1.56 -6.72 -0.91
C HIS A 340 -0.33 -6.29 -0.12
N VAL A 341 0.46 -5.37 -0.68
CA VAL A 341 1.72 -4.91 -0.10
C VAL A 341 1.52 -3.55 0.60
N LEU A 342 2.12 -3.39 1.77
CA LEU A 342 2.15 -2.14 2.52
C LEU A 342 3.60 -1.79 2.82
N SER A 343 4.04 -0.60 2.41
CA SER A 343 5.38 -0.09 2.69
C SER A 343 5.46 1.43 2.47
N PRO A 344 6.34 2.14 3.19
CA PRO A 344 6.57 3.58 2.97
C PRO A 344 7.33 3.89 1.68
N ALA A 345 8.16 2.96 1.19
CA ALA A 345 9.02 3.20 0.04
C ALA A 345 8.26 3.18 -1.30
N LEU A 346 8.29 4.31 -2.03
CA LEU A 346 7.76 4.44 -3.39
C LEU A 346 8.39 3.44 -4.38
N GLY A 347 9.69 3.17 -4.24
CA GLY A 347 10.37 2.18 -5.08
C GLY A 347 9.78 0.76 -4.92
N LEU A 348 9.43 0.38 -3.68
CA LEU A 348 8.80 -0.92 -3.41
C LEU A 348 7.35 -0.95 -3.88
N ARG A 349 6.61 0.17 -3.78
CA ARG A 349 5.29 0.34 -4.38
C ARG A 349 5.33 0.12 -5.89
N GLY A 350 6.26 0.78 -6.57
CA GLY A 350 6.50 0.61 -8.00
C GLY A 350 6.78 -0.84 -8.37
N LEU A 351 7.74 -1.45 -7.68
CA LEU A 351 8.11 -2.84 -7.94
C LEU A 351 6.93 -3.81 -7.69
N SER A 352 6.15 -3.59 -6.64
CA SER A 352 4.95 -4.38 -6.32
C SER A 352 3.94 -4.34 -7.48
N LYS A 353 3.66 -3.14 -8.02
CA LYS A 353 2.74 -2.96 -9.14
C LYS A 353 3.27 -3.66 -10.40
N MET A 354 4.57 -3.56 -10.68
CA MET A 354 5.20 -4.27 -11.80
C MET A 354 5.14 -5.80 -11.66
N CYS A 355 5.14 -6.32 -10.43
CA CYS A 355 4.98 -7.75 -10.15
C CYS A 355 3.52 -8.24 -10.23
N GLY A 356 2.56 -7.37 -10.53
CA GLY A 356 1.13 -7.70 -10.52
C GLY A 356 0.50 -7.74 -9.13
N TYR A 357 1.19 -7.22 -8.10
CA TYR A 357 0.62 -7.04 -6.77
C TYR A 357 -0.12 -5.73 -6.63
N THR A 358 -0.97 -5.67 -5.60
CA THR A 358 -1.58 -4.41 -5.16
C THR A 358 -0.73 -3.80 -4.07
N HIS A 359 -0.78 -2.48 -3.93
CA HIS A 359 -0.05 -1.76 -2.90
C HIS A 359 -0.98 -0.73 -2.27
N GLY A 360 -0.94 -0.58 -0.95
CA GLY A 360 -1.73 0.41 -0.21
C GLY A 360 -1.16 1.83 -0.34
N PRO A 361 -1.77 2.84 0.28
CA PRO A 361 -1.24 4.19 0.26
C PRO A 361 0.08 4.29 1.06
N THR A 362 1.10 4.89 0.45
CA THR A 362 2.40 5.22 1.07
C THR A 362 2.28 6.31 2.14
N SER A 363 1.24 7.15 2.07
CA SER A 363 1.00 8.25 3.01
C SER A 363 0.62 7.78 4.42
N GLY A 364 0.05 6.58 4.57
CA GLY A 364 -0.21 5.98 5.88
C GLY A 364 1.09 5.53 6.57
N THR A 365 2.08 5.14 5.78
CA THR A 365 3.38 4.62 6.25
C THR A 365 4.49 5.68 6.37
N ASN A 366 4.34 6.85 5.75
CA ASN A 366 5.32 7.96 5.78
C ASN A 366 5.09 8.98 6.92
N ALA A 367 4.31 8.62 7.95
CA ALA A 367 3.95 9.53 9.04
C ALA A 367 4.84 9.37 10.28
N GLY A 368 6.16 9.46 10.11
CA GLY A 368 7.10 9.56 11.24
C GLY A 368 7.18 8.30 12.11
N LEU A 369 7.38 8.49 13.42
CA LEU A 369 7.65 7.44 14.41
C LEU A 369 6.47 6.47 14.68
N SER A 370 5.34 6.59 13.97
CA SER A 370 4.15 5.78 14.26
C SER A 370 3.69 5.01 13.02
N PRO A 371 3.97 3.70 12.96
CA PRO A 371 3.45 2.85 11.88
C PRO A 371 1.91 2.78 11.91
N PRO A 372 1.24 2.69 10.73
CA PRO A 372 -0.22 2.73 10.64
C PRO A 372 -0.85 1.36 10.94
N PHE A 373 -0.68 0.86 12.16
CA PHE A 373 -1.15 -0.47 12.58
C PHE A 373 -2.62 -0.75 12.27
N GLY A 374 -3.50 0.24 12.42
CA GLY A 374 -4.91 0.12 12.07
C GLY A 374 -5.16 -0.12 10.57
N GLU A 375 -4.31 0.43 9.69
CA GLU A 375 -4.40 0.18 8.24
C GLU A 375 -3.89 -1.22 7.90
N TRP A 376 -2.83 -1.69 8.57
CA TRP A 376 -2.31 -3.05 8.41
C TRP A 376 -3.37 -4.10 8.75
N LEU A 377 -4.09 -3.91 9.87
CA LEU A 377 -5.20 -4.77 10.28
C LEU A 377 -6.35 -4.76 9.26
N LYS A 378 -6.76 -3.57 8.78
CA LYS A 378 -7.81 -3.44 7.74
C LYS A 378 -7.41 -4.12 6.44
N ALA A 379 -6.16 -3.97 6.03
CA ALA A 379 -5.64 -4.61 4.83
C ALA A 379 -5.68 -6.14 4.95
N HIS A 380 -5.24 -6.69 6.08
CA HIS A 380 -5.32 -8.13 6.34
C HIS A 380 -6.75 -8.66 6.44
N ASP A 381 -7.69 -7.85 6.93
CA ASP A 381 -9.11 -8.22 6.93
C ASP A 381 -9.73 -8.23 5.53
N SER A 382 -9.22 -7.39 4.63
CA SER A 382 -9.77 -7.24 3.29
C SER A 382 -9.11 -8.17 2.25
N HIS A 383 -7.91 -8.66 2.51
CA HIS A 383 -7.12 -9.45 1.56
C HIS A 383 -6.74 -10.83 2.13
N PRO A 384 -6.61 -11.87 1.28
CA PRO A 384 -6.16 -13.19 1.73
C PRO A 384 -4.67 -13.21 2.10
N ASN A 385 -3.86 -12.50 1.32
CA ASN A 385 -2.41 -12.40 1.48
C ASN A 385 -2.01 -10.94 1.67
N THR A 386 -1.31 -10.68 2.77
CA THR A 386 -0.80 -9.33 3.09
C THR A 386 0.68 -9.41 3.40
N LEU A 387 1.45 -8.51 2.78
CA LEU A 387 2.87 -8.32 3.01
C LEU A 387 3.10 -6.90 3.49
N ILE A 388 3.64 -6.77 4.70
CA ILE A 388 3.96 -5.48 5.30
C ILE A 388 5.47 -5.41 5.40
N VAL A 389 6.05 -4.34 4.89
CA VAL A 389 7.46 -4.01 5.06
C VAL A 389 7.54 -2.73 5.86
N ASP A 390 8.08 -2.85 7.07
CA ASP A 390 8.26 -1.76 8.03
C ASP A 390 9.74 -1.41 8.17
N ASP A 391 10.07 -0.13 7.98
CA ASP A 391 11.41 0.42 8.12
C ASP A 391 11.51 1.46 9.25
N SER A 392 10.46 1.58 10.07
CA SER A 392 10.38 2.58 11.15
C SER A 392 11.49 2.39 12.18
N ILE A 393 11.74 1.13 12.60
CA ILE A 393 12.84 0.79 13.52
C ILE A 393 14.20 1.02 12.86
N SER A 394 14.41 0.58 11.62
CA SER A 394 15.65 0.83 10.86
C SER A 394 15.97 2.32 10.80
N SER A 395 14.97 3.15 10.51
CA SER A 395 15.08 4.61 10.48
C SER A 395 15.45 5.18 11.86
N CYS A 396 14.83 4.69 12.94
CA CYS A 396 15.15 5.12 14.29
C CYS A 396 16.57 4.73 14.70
N ARG A 397 17.01 3.50 14.41
CA ARG A 397 18.37 3.01 14.68
C ARG A 397 19.42 3.83 13.93
N LYS A 398 19.21 4.11 12.64
CA LYS A 398 20.09 5.01 11.84
C LYS A 398 20.24 6.39 12.49
N ALA A 399 19.19 6.89 13.12
CA ALA A 399 19.18 8.17 13.81
C ALA A 399 19.65 8.11 15.28
N GLY A 400 20.07 6.93 15.79
CA GLY A 400 20.46 6.75 17.19
C GLY A 400 19.30 6.80 18.19
N ARG A 401 18.05 6.66 17.73
CA ARG A 401 16.80 6.79 18.50
C ARG A 401 16.32 5.45 19.03
N ILE A 402 17.09 4.87 19.97
CA ILE A 402 16.84 3.52 20.48
C ILE A 402 15.58 3.44 21.36
N GLU A 403 15.31 4.48 22.16
CA GLU A 403 14.12 4.50 23.03
C GLU A 403 12.82 4.58 22.23
N GLU A 404 12.83 5.34 21.14
CA GLU A 404 11.72 5.41 20.19
C GLU A 404 11.51 4.05 19.50
N SER A 405 12.61 3.34 19.18
CA SER A 405 12.53 1.98 18.65
C SER A 405 11.82 1.03 19.63
N ARG A 406 12.19 1.08 20.92
CA ARG A 406 11.51 0.30 21.99
C ARG A 406 10.05 0.68 22.16
N TRP A 407 9.72 1.96 22.02
CA TRP A 407 8.33 2.43 22.07
C TRP A 407 7.51 1.87 20.90
N ILE A 408 8.02 1.94 19.66
CA ILE A 408 7.35 1.41 18.47
C ILE A 408 7.05 -0.08 18.62
N ILE A 409 7.98 -0.88 19.15
CA ILE A 409 7.79 -2.31 19.39
C ILE A 409 6.67 -2.59 20.40
N ARG A 410 6.56 -1.79 21.47
CA ARG A 410 5.47 -1.92 22.45
C ARG A 410 4.11 -1.58 21.83
N GLU A 411 4.05 -0.48 21.08
CA GLU A 411 2.83 -0.10 20.35
C GLU A 411 2.47 -1.15 19.29
N PHE A 412 3.45 -1.75 18.61
CA PHE A 412 3.23 -2.86 17.71
C PHE A 412 2.56 -4.06 18.43
N ASP A 413 3.05 -4.43 19.62
CA ASP A 413 2.47 -5.53 20.38
C ASP A 413 1.00 -5.26 20.76
N GLU A 414 0.74 -4.08 21.33
CA GLU A 414 -0.57 -3.72 21.86
C GLU A 414 -1.58 -3.36 20.76
N ALA A 415 -1.19 -2.46 19.85
CA ALA A 415 -2.11 -1.89 18.86
C ALA A 415 -2.28 -2.80 17.62
N PHE A 416 -1.28 -3.62 17.28
CA PHE A 416 -1.34 -4.50 16.12
C PHE A 416 -1.42 -5.98 16.49
N LEU A 417 -0.44 -6.52 17.20
CA LEU A 417 -0.30 -7.97 17.37
C LEU A 417 -1.42 -8.53 18.24
N GLU A 418 -1.71 -7.93 19.39
CA GLU A 418 -2.82 -8.33 20.26
C GLU A 418 -4.17 -8.24 19.52
N ALA A 419 -4.37 -7.15 18.78
CA ALA A 419 -5.58 -6.94 17.98
C ALA A 419 -5.72 -7.97 16.85
N LEU A 420 -4.62 -8.34 16.18
CA LEU A 420 -4.59 -9.39 15.16
C LEU A 420 -4.96 -10.75 15.76
N MET A 421 -4.35 -11.11 16.89
CA MET A 421 -4.60 -12.38 17.58
C MET A 421 -6.07 -12.50 17.99
N LYS A 422 -6.66 -11.43 18.55
CA LYS A 422 -8.10 -11.37 18.88
C LYS A 422 -8.98 -11.45 17.64
N MET A 423 -8.63 -10.73 16.57
CA MET A 423 -9.39 -10.69 15.33
C MET A 423 -9.48 -12.06 14.64
N ARG A 424 -8.46 -12.91 14.82
CA ARG A 424 -8.35 -14.23 14.19
C ARG A 424 -8.49 -15.39 15.18
N GLU A 425 -9.03 -15.15 16.37
CA GLU A 425 -9.17 -16.19 17.41
C GLU A 425 -9.97 -17.41 16.92
N ASP A 426 -11.03 -17.17 16.13
CA ASP A 426 -11.93 -18.21 15.61
C ASP A 426 -11.60 -18.66 14.17
N ASP A 427 -10.62 -18.04 13.50
CA ASP A 427 -10.32 -18.23 12.07
C ASP A 427 -8.87 -18.73 11.82
N PRO A 428 -8.64 -19.69 10.90
CA PRO A 428 -7.28 -20.14 10.59
C PRO A 428 -6.46 -19.04 9.89
N PHE A 429 -5.28 -18.73 10.44
CA PHE A 429 -4.35 -17.78 9.83
C PHE A 429 -2.89 -18.15 10.08
N ARG A 430 -2.01 -17.63 9.22
CA ARG A 430 -0.55 -17.68 9.36
C ARG A 430 -0.02 -16.27 9.59
N LEU A 431 0.82 -16.13 10.60
CA LEU A 431 1.68 -14.96 10.78
C LEU A 431 3.12 -15.36 10.54
N THR A 432 3.78 -14.71 9.58
CA THR A 432 5.23 -14.82 9.37
C THR A 432 5.86 -13.50 9.76
N LEU A 433 6.76 -13.52 10.73
CA LEU A 433 7.55 -12.35 11.14
C LEU A 433 8.99 -12.57 10.67
N LEU A 434 9.51 -11.68 9.84
CA LEU A 434 10.87 -11.71 9.31
C LEU A 434 11.59 -10.45 9.78
N CYS A 435 12.69 -10.61 10.51
CA CYS A 435 13.47 -9.50 11.05
C CYS A 435 14.88 -9.56 10.48
N PRO A 436 15.07 -9.14 9.21
CA PRO A 436 16.39 -9.10 8.60
C PRO A 436 17.24 -7.97 9.18
N ILE A 437 18.55 -8.20 9.24
CA ILE A 437 19.55 -7.18 9.60
C ILE A 437 20.06 -6.53 8.31
N THR A 438 19.99 -5.21 8.26
CA THR A 438 20.48 -4.36 7.16
C THR A 438 21.54 -3.35 7.60
N LEU A 439 21.66 -3.09 8.90
CA LEU A 439 22.60 -2.13 9.49
C LEU A 439 23.86 -2.74 10.12
N GLY A 440 24.03 -4.06 10.02
CA GLY A 440 25.15 -4.79 10.64
C GLY A 440 26.39 -4.96 9.75
N SER A 441 27.32 -5.77 10.23
CA SER A 441 28.53 -6.22 9.54
C SER A 441 28.28 -7.00 8.24
N GLY A 442 27.07 -7.55 8.09
CA GLY A 442 26.72 -8.46 7.00
C GLY A 442 27.06 -9.93 7.29
N GLU A 443 27.52 -10.26 8.49
CA GLU A 443 27.75 -11.66 8.92
C GLU A 443 26.44 -12.36 9.33
N PHE A 444 25.47 -11.60 9.84
CA PHE A 444 24.19 -12.11 10.34
C PHE A 444 23.03 -11.66 9.46
N GLY A 445 22.11 -12.58 9.14
CA GLY A 445 20.91 -12.26 8.35
C GLY A 445 19.67 -11.92 9.15
N GLY A 446 19.67 -12.14 10.48
CA GLY A 446 18.51 -11.97 11.35
C GLY A 446 17.72 -13.26 11.59
N LEU A 447 16.49 -13.12 12.09
CA LEU A 447 15.62 -14.23 12.46
C LEU A 447 14.26 -14.16 11.75
N GLY A 448 13.64 -15.32 11.59
CA GLY A 448 12.25 -15.45 11.16
C GLY A 448 11.45 -16.34 12.11
N LEU A 449 10.17 -16.03 12.25
CA LEU A 449 9.17 -16.81 12.98
C LEU A 449 7.98 -17.12 12.06
N VAL A 450 7.47 -18.35 12.16
CA VAL A 450 6.18 -18.73 11.56
C VAL A 450 5.23 -19.23 12.64
N TYR A 451 4.13 -18.51 12.82
CA TYR A 451 3.02 -18.87 13.67
C TYR A 451 1.83 -19.32 12.82
N GLU A 452 1.19 -20.42 13.19
CA GLU A 452 -0.08 -20.84 12.59
C GLU A 452 -1.12 -21.09 13.70
N SER A 453 -2.35 -20.60 13.53
CA SER A 453 -3.35 -20.72 14.61
C SER A 453 -3.80 -22.15 14.89
N HIS A 454 -3.63 -23.06 13.93
CA HIS A 454 -4.01 -24.48 14.04
C HIS A 454 -2.83 -25.41 14.38
N TRP A 455 -1.60 -24.90 14.34
CA TRP A 455 -0.40 -25.66 14.63
C TRP A 455 0.55 -24.83 15.50
N SER A 456 0.89 -25.36 16.68
CA SER A 456 1.88 -24.73 17.55
C SER A 456 3.11 -25.62 17.66
N SER A 457 4.28 -25.07 17.35
CA SER A 457 5.56 -25.63 17.76
C SER A 457 5.97 -25.02 19.08
N ARG A 458 6.58 -25.82 19.96
CA ARG A 458 7.22 -25.27 21.15
C ARG A 458 8.59 -24.74 20.74
N ASN A 459 8.72 -23.42 20.62
CA ASN A 459 10.01 -22.79 20.43
C ASN A 459 10.70 -22.59 21.78
N VAL A 460 11.95 -23.01 21.85
CA VAL A 460 12.82 -22.77 23.01
C VAL A 460 13.96 -21.80 22.69
N VAL A 461 14.08 -21.39 21.42
CA VAL A 461 15.10 -20.43 21.00
C VAL A 461 14.55 -19.01 21.24
N PRO A 462 15.30 -18.15 21.95
CA PRO A 462 14.86 -16.78 22.18
C PRO A 462 14.75 -16.03 20.85
N PHE A 463 13.69 -15.25 20.68
CA PHE A 463 13.55 -14.32 19.56
C PHE A 463 14.27 -13.01 19.88
N SER A 464 15.59 -13.09 19.91
CA SER A 464 16.51 -11.99 20.17
C SER A 464 17.82 -12.22 19.43
N GLU A 465 18.74 -11.27 19.54
CA GLU A 465 20.07 -11.32 18.94
C GLU A 465 20.83 -12.62 19.29
N GLU A 466 20.69 -13.11 20.52
CA GLU A 466 21.31 -14.37 20.97
C GLU A 466 20.77 -15.61 20.23
N GLY A 467 19.52 -15.58 19.78
CA GLY A 467 18.90 -16.66 19.03
C GLY A 467 19.59 -16.91 17.68
N MET A 468 20.31 -15.92 17.14
CA MET A 468 21.03 -16.05 15.87
C MET A 468 22.25 -16.98 15.96
N SER A 469 22.78 -17.18 17.16
CA SER A 469 23.90 -18.06 17.44
C SER A 469 23.49 -19.53 17.56
N GLU A 470 22.18 -19.84 17.57
CA GLU A 470 21.70 -21.23 17.67
C GLU A 470 21.90 -21.98 16.35
N VAL A 471 22.92 -22.84 16.34
CA VAL A 471 23.36 -23.61 15.16
C VAL A 471 22.28 -24.57 14.65
N ARG A 472 21.39 -25.04 15.52
CA ARG A 472 20.30 -25.97 15.15
C ARG A 472 19.21 -25.31 14.32
N LEU A 473 19.09 -23.98 14.33
CA LEU A 473 18.10 -23.29 13.50
C LEU A 473 18.44 -23.41 12.01
N PRO A 474 17.49 -23.83 11.16
CA PRO A 474 17.69 -23.86 9.72
C PRO A 474 17.90 -22.45 9.18
N ILE A 475 18.67 -22.33 8.10
CA ILE A 475 18.92 -21.05 7.41
C ILE A 475 18.00 -20.96 6.20
N GLN A 476 17.36 -19.82 5.99
CA GLN A 476 16.49 -19.56 4.84
C GLN A 476 16.79 -18.20 4.19
N SER A 477 16.64 -18.14 2.87
CA SER A 477 16.68 -16.89 2.11
C SER A 477 15.47 -16.01 2.45
N LEU A 478 15.66 -14.70 2.60
CA LEU A 478 14.55 -13.75 2.81
C LEU A 478 13.49 -13.87 1.71
N ALA A 479 13.93 -13.92 0.45
CA ALA A 479 13.03 -13.99 -0.70
C ALA A 479 12.22 -15.29 -0.72
N GLU A 480 12.87 -16.41 -0.46
CA GLU A 480 12.19 -17.71 -0.40
C GLU A 480 11.24 -17.80 0.79
N SER A 481 11.59 -17.22 1.94
CA SER A 481 10.72 -17.16 3.10
C SER A 481 9.44 -16.37 2.81
N ILE A 482 9.54 -15.23 2.10
CA ILE A 482 8.37 -14.44 1.67
C ILE A 482 7.56 -15.21 0.63
N GLU A 483 8.21 -15.86 -0.33
CA GLU A 483 7.50 -16.69 -1.31
C GLU A 483 6.69 -17.81 -0.63
N ARG A 484 7.29 -18.51 0.33
CA ARG A 484 6.63 -19.58 1.10
C ARG A 484 5.52 -19.02 2.00
N SER A 485 5.73 -17.88 2.65
CA SER A 485 4.74 -17.30 3.57
C SER A 485 3.46 -16.87 2.86
N LEU A 486 3.57 -16.46 1.59
CA LEU A 486 2.45 -16.07 0.73
C LEU A 486 1.73 -17.26 0.07
N SER A 487 2.24 -18.49 0.23
CA SER A 487 1.56 -19.71 -0.21
C SER A 487 0.50 -20.13 0.82
N CYS A 488 -0.78 -20.18 0.44
CA CYS A 488 -1.89 -20.58 1.33
C CYS A 488 -1.90 -22.09 1.66
N THR A 489 -0.88 -22.85 1.23
CA THR A 489 -0.71 -24.26 1.57
C THR A 489 -0.24 -24.39 3.02
N PRO A 490 -0.87 -25.25 3.85
CA PRO A 490 -0.41 -25.53 5.20
C PRO A 490 1.05 -25.99 5.19
N ILE A 491 1.87 -25.51 6.14
CA ILE A 491 3.25 -25.96 6.24
C ILE A 491 3.23 -27.40 6.76
N SER A 492 3.68 -28.35 5.94
CA SER A 492 3.91 -29.71 6.42
C SER A 492 5.09 -29.72 7.41
N ALA A 493 4.95 -30.41 8.54
CA ALA A 493 5.97 -30.49 9.60
C ALA A 493 7.37 -30.94 9.11
N THR A 494 7.44 -31.53 7.92
CA THR A 494 8.68 -31.95 7.23
C THR A 494 9.50 -30.80 6.64
N LEU A 495 9.00 -29.57 6.61
CA LEU A 495 9.72 -28.42 6.04
C LEU A 495 10.77 -27.81 6.99
N PHE A 496 10.70 -28.14 8.28
CA PHE A 496 11.68 -27.75 9.29
C PHE A 496 12.56 -28.92 9.76
N SER A 497 12.40 -30.12 9.18
CA SER A 497 13.29 -31.26 9.45
C SER A 497 14.52 -31.20 8.55
N HIS A 498 15.70 -31.29 9.17
CA HIS A 498 17.00 -31.36 8.50
C HIS A 498 17.04 -32.42 7.37
N PRO A 499 17.75 -32.19 6.25
CA PRO A 499 18.31 -33.31 5.51
C PRO A 499 19.28 -34.02 6.46
N SER A 500 19.11 -35.34 6.56
CA SER A 500 19.81 -36.25 7.48
C SER A 500 21.33 -36.18 7.38
#